data_AF-A0A350YVP8-F1
#
_entry.id   AF-A0A350YVP8-F1
#
_cell.length_a   1.000
_cell.length_b   1.000
_cell.length_c   1.000
_cell.angle_alpha   90.00
_cell.angle_beta   90.00
_cell.angle_gamma   90.00
#
_symmetry.space_group_name_H-M   'P 1'
#
loop_
_entity.id
_entity.type
_entity.pdbx_description
1 polymer ?
#
loop_
_entity_poly.entity_id
_entity_poly.type
_entity_poly.pdbx_seq_one_letter_code
_entity_poly.pdbx_strand_id
1 'polypeptide(L)' 'MLLKMSLKDYYKSEKTNYLRLRNAICERLGISKETFYIRLKLNNWSPIEKDAISEITGESVDQLFPETVES' A
#
# COMPACT_ATOMS: atom_id res chain seq x y z
N MET A 1 -6.74 17.32 -11.93
CA MET A 1 -5.95 17.15 -10.70
C MET A 1 -6.05 15.68 -10.30
N LEU A 2 -4.99 14.90 -10.51
CA LEU A 2 -4.93 13.53 -9.97
C LEU A 2 -4.68 13.67 -8.47
N LEU A 3 -5.69 13.36 -7.66
CA LEU A 3 -5.54 13.30 -6.20
C LEU A 3 -4.58 12.14 -5.91
N LYS A 4 -3.31 12.46 -5.58
CA LYS A 4 -2.37 11.47 -5.08
C LYS A 4 -2.95 10.91 -3.78
N MET A 5 -3.23 9.61 -3.74
CA MET A 5 -3.95 8.97 -2.64
C MET A 5 -3.05 7.90 -2.05
N SER A 6 -2.55 8.12 -0.82
CA SER A 6 -1.59 7.20 -0.20
C SER A 6 -2.18 5.79 -0.08
N LEU A 7 -1.33 4.76 0.01
CA LEU A 7 -1.75 3.37 0.22
C LEU A 7 -2.69 3.25 1.42
N LYS A 8 -2.47 4.07 2.46
CA LYS A 8 -3.32 4.13 3.64
C LYS A 8 -4.70 4.69 3.34
N ASP A 9 -4.81 5.69 2.49
CA ASP A 9 -6.08 6.28 2.06
C ASP A 9 -6.81 5.36 1.10
N TYR A 10 -6.09 4.72 0.18
CA TYR A 10 -6.61 3.66 -0.70
C TYR A 10 -7.17 2.49 0.13
N TYR A 11 -6.39 1.99 1.09
CA TYR A 11 -6.81 0.91 1.98
C TYR A 11 -8.04 1.26 2.82
N LYS A 12 -8.21 2.53 3.21
CA LYS A 12 -9.39 3.01 3.94
C LYS A 12 -10.61 3.24 3.05
N SER A 13 -10.41 3.61 1.78
CA SER A 13 -11.48 3.84 0.82
C SER A 13 -12.12 2.52 0.37
N GLU A 14 -11.33 1.44 0.36
CA GLU A 14 -11.76 0.08 0.05
C GLU A 14 -12.59 -0.56 1.17
N LYS A 15 -13.79 -0.03 1.46
CA LYS A 15 -14.66 -0.48 2.55
C LYS A 15 -15.05 -1.97 2.50
N THR A 16 -15.05 -2.58 1.32
CA THR A 16 -15.56 -3.96 1.12
C THR A 16 -14.43 -4.97 0.91
N ASN A 17 -13.26 -4.54 0.42
CA ASN A 17 -12.20 -5.44 -0.04
C ASN A 17 -10.84 -5.26 0.67
N TYR A 18 -10.73 -4.32 1.62
CA TYR A 18 -9.49 -4.08 2.36
C TYR A 18 -8.90 -5.35 3.02
N LEU A 19 -9.73 -6.29 3.48
CA LEU A 19 -9.26 -7.56 4.05
C LEU A 19 -8.64 -8.48 3.00
N ARG A 20 -9.21 -8.52 1.78
CA ARG A 20 -8.67 -9.31 0.66
C ARG A 20 -7.37 -8.69 0.17
N LEU A 21 -7.33 -7.37 0.04
CA LEU A 21 -6.11 -6.64 -0.32
C LEU A 21 -4.99 -6.91 0.68
N ARG A 22 -5.27 -6.77 1.99
CA ARG A 22 -4.29 -7.08 3.04
C ARG A 22 -3.77 -8.50 2.91
N ASN A 23 -4.67 -9.47 2.76
CA ASN A 23 -4.27 -10.88 2.66
C ASN A 23 -3.40 -11.12 1.43
N ALA A 24 -3.78 -10.58 0.26
CA ALA A 24 -3.00 -10.69 -0.97
C ALA A 24 -1.59 -10.08 -0.81
N ILE A 25 -1.47 -8.92 -0.17
CA ILE A 25 -0.17 -8.29 0.12
C ILE A 25 0.64 -9.14 1.10
N CYS A 26 0.01 -9.63 2.18
CA CYS A 26 0.66 -10.52 3.14
C CYS A 26 1.18 -11.80 2.49
N GLU A 27 0.38 -12.43 1.62
CA GLU A 27 0.74 -13.66 0.91
C GLU A 27 1.86 -13.41 -0.11
N ARG A 28 1.76 -12.34 -0.91
CA ARG A 28 2.77 -11.98 -1.92
C ARG A 28 4.12 -11.63 -1.31
N LEU A 29 4.11 -10.91 -0.19
CA LEU A 29 5.32 -10.46 0.50
C LEU A 29 5.83 -11.44 1.56
N GLY A 30 5.07 -12.50 1.87
CA GLY A 30 5.41 -13.44 2.94
C GLY A 30 5.45 -12.79 4.33
N ILE A 31 4.64 -11.75 4.58
CA ILE A 31 4.63 -11.01 5.85
C ILE A 31 3.38 -11.27 6.67
N SER A 32 3.53 -11.19 7.99
CA SER A 32 2.41 -11.25 8.93
C SER A 32 1.51 -10.01 8.82
N LYS A 33 0.25 -10.16 9.25
CA LYS A 33 -0.74 -9.07 9.31
C LYS A 33 -0.25 -7.91 10.19
N GLU A 34 0.39 -8.21 11.31
CA GLU A 34 1.00 -7.20 12.18
C GLU A 34 2.08 -6.38 11.44
N THR A 35 2.99 -7.05 10.74
CA THR A 35 4.01 -6.40 9.92
C THR A 35 3.39 -5.49 8.86
N PHE A 36 2.33 -5.95 8.19
CA PHE A 36 1.58 -5.12 7.25
C PHE A 36 1.04 -3.84 7.91
N TYR A 37 0.37 -3.93 9.06
CA TYR A 37 -0.17 -2.75 9.74
C TYR A 37 0.91 -1.79 10.24
N ILE A 38 2.04 -2.32 10.73
CA ILE A 38 3.20 -1.51 11.13
C ILE A 38 3.72 -0.73 9.93
N ARG A 39 3.95 -1.39 8.80
CA ARG A 39 4.45 -0.74 7.58
C ARG A 39 3.44 0.21 6.97
N LEU A 40 2.15 -0.12 6.99
CA LEU A 40 1.08 0.77 6.55
C LEU A 40 1.02 2.05 7.40
N LYS A 41 1.28 1.93 8.72
CA LYS A 41 1.33 3.09 9.63
C LYS A 41 2.59 3.93 9.42
N LEU A 42 3.74 3.29 9.26
CA LEU A 42 5.05 3.95 9.11
C LEU A 42 5.35 4.40 7.67
N ASN A 43 4.52 4.00 6.71
CA ASN A 43 4.78 4.13 5.27
C ASN A 43 6.17 3.62 4.84
N ASN A 44 6.70 2.63 5.57
CA ASN A 44 8.05 2.11 5.39
C ASN A 44 8.01 0.83 4.56
N TRP A 45 8.02 1.00 3.24
CA TRP A 45 7.98 -0.08 2.25
C TRP A 45 9.22 0.03 1.36
N SER A 46 9.87 -1.11 1.14
CA SER A 46 11.02 -1.20 0.23
C SER A 46 10.55 -1.03 -1.23
N PRO A 47 11.41 -0.59 -2.16
CA PRO A 47 11.04 -0.45 -3.58
C PRO A 47 10.41 -1.70 -4.18
N ILE A 48 10.96 -2.89 -3.87
CA ILE A 48 10.43 -4.19 -4.32
C ILE A 48 9.03 -4.45 -3.77
N GLU A 49 8.77 -4.03 -2.53
CA GLU A 49 7.47 -4.23 -1.88
C GLU A 49 6.42 -3.26 -2.43
N LYS A 50 6.83 -2.04 -2.74
CA LYS A 50 5.98 -1.05 -3.41
C LYS A 50 5.54 -1.55 -4.79
N ASP A 51 6.48 -2.12 -5.56
CA ASP A 51 6.22 -2.71 -6.87
C ASP A 51 5.21 -3.86 -6.76
N ALA A 52 5.43 -4.81 -5.85
CA ALA A 52 4.49 -5.91 -5.61
C ALA A 52 3.09 -5.42 -5.18
N ILE A 53 3.00 -4.35 -4.38
CA ILE A 53 1.71 -3.77 -3.99
C ILE A 53 1.03 -3.10 -5.19
N SER A 54 1.79 -2.43 -6.06
CA SER A 54 1.30 -1.85 -7.32
C SER A 54 0.77 -2.93 -8.27
N GLU A 55 1.44 -4.07 -8.39
CA GLU A 55 0.96 -5.22 -9.17
C GLU A 55 -0.39 -5.75 -8.63
N ILE A 56 -0.57 -5.79 -7.31
CA ILE A 56 -1.79 -6.31 -6.67
C ILE A 56 -2.97 -5.35 -6.83
N THR A 57 -2.75 -4.05 -6.64
CA THR A 57 -3.81 -3.04 -6.69
C THR A 57 -4.12 -2.59 -8.12
N GLY A 58 -3.19 -2.78 -9.06
CA GLY A 58 -3.25 -2.22 -10.40
C GLY A 58 -2.99 -0.72 -10.45
N GLU A 59 -2.69 -0.09 -9.31
CA GLU A 59 -2.40 1.33 -9.18
C GLU A 59 -0.90 1.59 -9.22
N SER A 60 -0.47 2.73 -9.75
CA SER A 60 0.96 3.06 -9.85
C SER A 60 1.63 3.27 -8.49
N VAL A 61 2.91 2.92 -8.38
CA VAL A 61 3.71 3.17 -7.17
C VAL A 61 3.69 4.65 -6.74
N ASP A 62 3.80 5.60 -7.68
CA ASP A 62 3.74 7.05 -7.36
C ASP A 62 2.37 7.48 -6.80
N GLN A 63 1.30 6.80 -7.20
CA GLN A 63 -0.04 7.08 -6.67
C GLN A 63 -0.17 6.59 -5.22
N LEU A 64 0.21 5.34 -4.96
CA LEU A 64 0.08 4.69 -3.64
C LEU A 64 1.14 5.15 -2.64
N PHE A 65 2.34 5.46 -3.12
CA PHE A 65 3.46 5.91 -2.32
C PHE A 65 3.95 7.24 -2.86
N PRO A 66 3.13 8.30 -2.75
CA PRO A 66 3.57 9.62 -3.16
C PRO A 66 4.82 9.96 -2.37
N GLU A 67 5.89 10.32 -3.08
CA GLU A 67 7.04 10.94 -2.42
C GLU A 67 6.50 12.14 -1.67
N THR A 68 6.52 12.09 -0.34
CA THR A 68 6.35 13.29 0.46
C THR A 68 7.51 14.17 0.06
N VAL A 69 7.20 15.14 -0.80
CA VAL A 69 8.07 16.28 -1.03
C VAL A 69 8.04 17.05 0.29
N GLU A 70 8.80 16.56 1.27
CA GLU A 70 9.21 17.37 2.41
C GLU A 70 10.05 18.51 1.79
N SER A 71 9.43 19.68 1.70
CA SER A 71 10.12 20.96 1.46
C SER A 71 10.71 21.46 2.76
#